data_AF-A0A924LJ77-F1
#
_entry.id   AF-A0A924LJ77-F1
#
_cell.length_a   1.000
_cell.length_b   1.000
_cell.length_c   1.000
_cell.angle_alpha   90.00
_cell.angle_beta   90.00
_cell.angle_gamma   90.00
#
_symmetry.space_group_name_H-M   'P 1'
#
loop_
_entity.id
_entity.type
_entity.pdbx_description
1 polymer ?
#
loop_
_entity_poly.entity_id
_entity_poly.type
_entity_poly.pdbx_seq_one_letter_code
_entity_poly.pdbx_strand_id
1 'polypeptide(L)'
;MRIFIATLSTETNTFSPIPTGRAGFMTHGYYRRDGSLGPTGHGNLALQVWRRLAEADGHTVIDSVCAFAQPAGTTLRAVYEEMRDNILSDLADAAPIDIVLLKMHGAMVAYDYDDCEGDLLARVREIVGPDVVVGIELDLHCHLTELMRRSANVIITYKEYPHTDIGARAEELYAVCRAARLGTVKPVIAYHDCRSISMWRTPTEPVKGFVARMQALEGHDG
;
A
#
# COMPACT_ATOMS: atom_id res chain seq x y z
N MET A 1 4.55 8.90 -18.35
CA MET A 1 4.96 7.64 -17.69
C MET A 1 3.79 6.67 -17.69
N ARG A 2 4.06 5.37 -17.55
CA ARG A 2 3.04 4.32 -17.34
C ARG A 2 3.06 3.92 -15.87
N ILE A 3 1.94 4.13 -15.18
CA ILE A 3 1.81 3.95 -13.74
C ILE A 3 0.83 2.82 -13.48
N PHE A 4 1.32 1.77 -12.82
CA PHE A 4 0.51 0.62 -12.41
C PHE A 4 0.01 0.83 -10.99
N ILE A 5 -1.28 0.61 -10.75
CA ILE A 5 -1.92 0.79 -9.43
C ILE A 5 -2.75 -0.43 -9.03
N ALA A 6 -2.68 -0.82 -7.76
CA ALA A 6 -3.47 -1.93 -7.21
C ALA A 6 -3.75 -1.77 -5.71
N THR A 7 -4.83 -2.39 -5.25
CA THR A 7 -5.15 -2.57 -3.82
C THR A 7 -5.36 -4.04 -3.48
N LEU A 8 -4.66 -4.51 -2.45
CA LEU A 8 -4.97 -5.76 -1.75
C LEU A 8 -4.79 -5.54 -0.26
N SER A 9 -5.90 -5.46 0.49
CA SER A 9 -5.85 -4.91 1.85
C SER A 9 -6.81 -5.62 2.80
N THR A 10 -6.28 -6.09 3.93
CA THR A 10 -7.04 -6.54 5.11
C THR A 10 -6.11 -6.53 6.31
N GLU A 11 -6.68 -6.43 7.51
CA GLU A 11 -5.95 -6.62 8.77
C GLU A 11 -6.21 -8.03 9.31
N THR A 12 -5.18 -8.70 9.80
CA THR A 12 -5.33 -10.05 10.35
C THR A 12 -5.16 -10.09 11.86
N ASN A 13 -6.18 -10.61 12.55
CA ASN A 13 -6.05 -11.12 13.91
C ASN A 13 -5.82 -12.63 13.86
N THR A 14 -4.58 -13.09 14.03
CA THR A 14 -4.21 -14.52 13.96
C THR A 14 -4.81 -15.38 15.07
N PHE A 15 -5.41 -14.77 16.11
CA PHE A 15 -6.16 -15.48 17.15
C PHE A 15 -7.65 -15.65 16.82
N SER A 16 -8.15 -14.98 15.77
CA SER A 16 -9.55 -15.10 15.37
C SER A 16 -9.83 -16.44 14.69
N PRO A 17 -10.88 -17.17 15.09
CA PRO A 17 -11.26 -18.44 14.46
C PRO A 17 -12.03 -18.25 13.14
N ILE A 18 -12.31 -17.01 12.73
CA ILE A 18 -13.08 -16.70 11.52
C ILE A 18 -12.10 -16.26 10.43
N PRO A 19 -11.73 -17.13 9.48
CA PRO A 19 -10.73 -16.78 8.46
C PRO A 19 -11.25 -15.74 7.48
N THR A 20 -10.36 -14.90 6.95
CA THR A 20 -10.66 -14.04 5.81
C THR A 20 -10.71 -14.87 4.52
N GLY A 21 -11.93 -15.16 4.07
CA GLY A 21 -12.18 -15.87 2.81
C GLY A 21 -12.49 -14.92 1.64
N ARG A 22 -12.66 -15.50 0.45
CA ARG A 22 -12.98 -14.76 -0.79
C ARG A 22 -14.20 -13.84 -0.64
N ALA A 23 -15.24 -14.31 0.05
CA ALA A 23 -16.45 -13.51 0.31
C ALA A 23 -16.16 -12.18 1.04
N GLY A 24 -15.16 -12.15 1.94
CA GLY A 24 -14.76 -10.93 2.63
C GLY A 24 -14.25 -9.86 1.68
N PHE A 25 -13.44 -10.24 0.70
CA PHE A 25 -12.92 -9.35 -0.35
C PHE A 25 -13.99 -8.92 -1.37
N MET A 26 -15.08 -9.67 -1.50
CA MET A 26 -16.18 -9.34 -2.41
C MET A 26 -17.18 -8.35 -1.80
N THR A 27 -17.24 -8.25 -0.47
CA THR A 27 -18.30 -7.52 0.25
C THR A 27 -18.28 -6.01 -0.04
N HIS A 28 -17.10 -5.42 -0.19
CA HIS A 28 -16.93 -3.98 -0.40
C HIS A 28 -16.59 -3.62 -1.86
N GLY A 29 -16.86 -4.55 -2.78
CA GLY A 29 -16.50 -4.44 -4.18
C GLY A 29 -15.15 -5.10 -4.47
N TYR A 30 -15.16 -5.97 -5.48
CA TYR A 30 -13.96 -6.51 -6.12
C TYR A 30 -13.90 -5.96 -7.54
N TYR A 31 -12.82 -5.25 -7.83
CA TYR A 31 -12.59 -4.63 -9.14
C TYR A 31 -11.32 -5.19 -9.74
N ARG A 32 -11.26 -5.25 -11.07
CA ARG A 32 -10.07 -5.69 -11.80
C ARG A 32 -9.95 -4.87 -13.07
N ARG A 33 -8.87 -4.09 -13.16
CA ARG A 33 -8.56 -3.16 -14.27
C ARG A 33 -9.46 -1.93 -14.35
N ASP A 34 -10.25 -1.68 -13.31
CA ASP A 34 -11.19 -0.55 -13.22
C ASP A 34 -11.40 -0.02 -11.78
N GLY A 35 -10.59 -0.46 -10.80
CA GLY A 35 -10.81 -0.17 -9.38
C GLY A 35 -10.82 1.32 -9.03
N SER A 36 -9.99 2.12 -9.68
CA SER A 36 -9.97 3.58 -9.54
C SER A 36 -11.16 4.30 -10.20
N LEU A 37 -11.97 3.63 -11.02
CA LEU A 37 -13.13 4.22 -11.71
C LEU A 37 -14.45 3.95 -10.97
N GLY A 38 -14.44 3.04 -9.99
CA GLY A 38 -15.60 2.70 -9.17
C GLY A 38 -15.99 3.79 -8.15
N PRO A 39 -17.09 3.59 -7.40
CA PRO A 39 -17.48 4.49 -6.32
C PRO A 39 -16.40 4.55 -5.23
N THR A 40 -16.19 5.73 -4.65
CA THR A 40 -15.16 5.94 -3.62
C THR A 40 -15.45 5.11 -2.36
N GLY A 41 -14.44 4.40 -1.89
CA GLY A 41 -14.44 3.63 -0.66
C GLY A 41 -13.02 3.42 -0.13
N HIS A 42 -12.91 2.76 1.03
CA HIS A 42 -11.64 2.54 1.70
C HIS A 42 -10.64 1.72 0.86
N GLY A 43 -11.12 0.87 -0.07
CA GLY A 43 -10.28 0.09 -0.97
C GLY A 43 -9.66 0.88 -2.12
N ASN A 44 -10.31 1.94 -2.62
CA ASN A 44 -9.90 2.60 -3.86
C ASN A 44 -9.64 4.11 -3.75
N LEU A 45 -9.75 4.71 -2.56
CA LEU A 45 -9.48 6.14 -2.38
C LEU A 45 -8.06 6.52 -2.85
N ALA A 46 -7.04 5.74 -2.47
CA ALA A 46 -5.66 5.96 -2.90
C ALA A 46 -5.50 5.84 -4.42
N LEU A 47 -6.13 4.82 -5.02
CA LEU A 47 -6.11 4.58 -6.47
C LEU A 47 -6.74 5.74 -7.24
N GLN A 48 -7.85 6.29 -6.74
CA GLN A 48 -8.52 7.46 -7.32
C GLN A 48 -7.63 8.71 -7.25
N VAL A 49 -6.95 8.91 -6.12
CA VAL A 49 -5.98 10.01 -5.95
C VAL A 49 -4.82 9.86 -6.94
N TRP A 50 -4.21 8.68 -7.02
CA TRP A 50 -3.11 8.41 -7.94
C TRP A 50 -3.51 8.55 -9.40
N ARG A 51 -4.70 8.05 -9.79
CA ARG A 51 -5.21 8.23 -11.15
C ARG A 51 -5.35 9.71 -11.49
N ARG A 52 -6.03 10.48 -10.64
CA ARG A 52 -6.25 11.92 -10.86
C ARG A 52 -4.94 12.67 -11.04
N LEU A 53 -3.96 12.41 -10.17
CA LEU A 53 -2.66 13.08 -10.25
C LEU A 53 -1.85 12.66 -11.48
N ALA A 54 -1.83 11.36 -11.78
CA ALA A 54 -1.17 10.81 -12.95
C ALA A 54 -1.74 11.37 -14.26
N GLU A 55 -3.06 11.40 -14.41
CA GLU A 55 -3.72 11.94 -15.61
C GLU A 55 -3.49 13.46 -15.74
N ALA A 56 -3.51 14.19 -14.62
CA ALA A 56 -3.17 15.62 -14.61
C ALA A 56 -1.73 15.89 -15.07
N ASP A 57 -0.79 14.99 -14.76
CA ASP A 57 0.59 15.01 -15.23
C ASP A 57 0.77 14.41 -16.65
N GLY A 58 -0.32 14.05 -17.34
CA GLY A 58 -0.29 13.46 -18.68
C GLY A 58 0.28 12.03 -18.72
N HIS A 59 0.15 11.27 -17.63
CA HIS A 59 0.61 9.88 -17.51
C HIS A 59 -0.53 8.89 -17.76
N THR A 60 -0.17 7.69 -18.21
CA THR A 60 -1.12 6.59 -18.42
C THR A 60 -1.22 5.76 -17.16
N VAL A 61 -2.44 5.50 -16.71
CA VAL A 61 -2.73 4.71 -15.51
C VAL A 61 -3.27 3.34 -15.90
N ILE A 62 -2.72 2.31 -15.28
CA ILE A 62 -3.12 0.91 -15.45
C ILE A 62 -3.59 0.39 -14.10
N ASP A 63 -4.89 0.15 -13.95
CA ASP A 63 -5.43 -0.54 -12.79
C ASP A 63 -5.18 -2.04 -12.88
N SER A 64 -5.02 -2.67 -11.72
CA SER A 64 -5.20 -4.09 -11.55
C SER A 64 -6.30 -4.36 -10.51
N VAL A 65 -6.10 -5.35 -9.64
CA VAL A 65 -7.02 -5.72 -8.58
C VAL A 65 -7.16 -4.55 -7.62
N CYS A 66 -8.40 -4.27 -7.24
CA CYS A 66 -8.72 -3.47 -6.07
C CYS A 66 -9.67 -4.28 -5.19
N ALA A 67 -9.15 -4.80 -4.08
CA ALA A 67 -9.88 -5.64 -3.15
C ALA A 67 -9.56 -5.28 -1.70
N PHE A 68 -10.61 -5.11 -0.90
CA PHE A 68 -10.52 -4.86 0.54
C PHE A 68 -11.45 -5.79 1.30
N ALA A 69 -10.95 -6.37 2.40
CA ALA A 69 -11.73 -7.14 3.35
C ALA A 69 -11.61 -6.52 4.75
N GLN A 70 -12.74 -6.50 5.48
CA GLN A 70 -12.77 -6.08 6.88
C GLN A 70 -11.84 -6.96 7.74
N PRO A 71 -11.27 -6.43 8.84
CA PRO A 71 -10.42 -7.19 9.74
C PRO A 71 -11.09 -8.49 10.22
N ALA A 72 -10.38 -9.61 10.08
CA ALA A 72 -10.82 -10.91 10.57
C ALA A 72 -9.59 -11.82 10.85
N GLY A 73 -9.77 -13.14 10.84
CA GLY A 73 -8.69 -14.11 11.04
C GLY A 73 -7.82 -14.34 9.82
N THR A 74 -6.88 -15.28 9.94
CA THR A 74 -5.89 -15.60 8.89
C THR A 74 -6.54 -15.78 7.52
N THR A 75 -6.00 -15.09 6.52
CA THR A 75 -6.49 -15.14 5.14
C THR A 75 -6.25 -16.53 4.55
N LEU A 76 -7.26 -17.09 3.89
CA LEU A 76 -7.11 -18.38 3.21
C LEU A 76 -6.01 -18.29 2.14
N ARG A 77 -5.07 -19.24 2.14
CA ARG A 77 -3.93 -19.25 1.20
C ARG A 77 -4.35 -19.03 -0.24
N ALA A 78 -5.27 -19.87 -0.73
CA ALA A 78 -5.74 -19.82 -2.11
C ALA A 78 -6.37 -18.46 -2.48
N VAL A 79 -6.93 -17.73 -1.50
CA VAL A 79 -7.51 -16.40 -1.74
C VAL A 79 -6.41 -15.36 -1.88
N TYR A 80 -5.41 -15.39 -0.98
CA TYR A 80 -4.25 -14.51 -1.10
C TYR A 80 -3.50 -14.76 -2.42
N GLU A 81 -3.18 -16.02 -2.73
CA GLU A 81 -2.49 -16.40 -3.95
C GLU A 81 -3.27 -16.01 -5.21
N GLU A 82 -4.59 -16.24 -5.27
CA GLU A 82 -5.45 -15.81 -6.39
C GLU A 82 -5.31 -14.30 -6.63
N MET A 83 -5.44 -13.48 -5.59
CA MET A 83 -5.40 -12.03 -5.72
C MET A 83 -4.00 -11.50 -6.04
N ARG A 84 -2.98 -12.03 -5.37
CA ARG A 84 -1.56 -11.73 -5.62
C ARG A 84 -1.21 -12.04 -7.07
N ASP A 85 -1.54 -13.24 -7.54
CA ASP A 85 -1.15 -13.71 -8.87
C ASP A 85 -1.92 -12.95 -9.96
N ASN A 86 -3.16 -12.54 -9.70
CA ASN A 86 -3.88 -11.62 -10.59
C ASN A 86 -3.18 -10.25 -10.71
N ILE A 87 -2.70 -9.68 -9.60
CA ILE A 87 -1.92 -8.43 -9.61
C ILE A 87 -0.64 -8.59 -10.43
N LEU A 88 0.11 -9.67 -10.16
CA LEU A 88 1.39 -9.93 -10.84
C LEU A 88 1.21 -10.20 -12.33
N SER A 89 0.16 -10.93 -12.73
CA SER A 89 -0.18 -11.16 -14.13
C SER A 89 -0.56 -9.87 -14.84
N ASP A 90 -1.42 -9.05 -14.25
CA ASP A 90 -1.81 -7.77 -14.86
C ASP A 90 -0.59 -6.83 -14.98
N LEU A 91 0.34 -6.86 -14.01
CA LEU A 91 1.58 -6.09 -14.05
C LEU A 91 2.49 -6.53 -15.20
N ALA A 92 2.67 -7.84 -15.38
CA ALA A 92 3.48 -8.40 -16.46
C ALA A 92 2.90 -8.06 -17.84
N ASP A 93 1.57 -8.18 -18.00
CA ASP A 93 0.86 -7.84 -19.25
C ASP A 93 0.94 -6.35 -19.58
N ALA A 94 1.08 -5.50 -18.57
CA ALA A 94 1.08 -4.05 -18.71
C ALA A 94 2.46 -3.45 -19.08
N ALA A 95 3.51 -4.26 -19.15
CA ALA A 95 4.86 -3.79 -19.46
C ALA A 95 4.93 -3.01 -20.80
N PRO A 96 5.79 -1.99 -20.91
CA PRO A 96 6.69 -1.47 -19.87
C PRO A 96 5.97 -0.60 -18.82
N ILE A 97 6.47 -0.59 -17.58
CA ILE A 97 5.96 0.22 -16.47
C ILE A 97 7.07 1.14 -15.95
N ASP A 98 6.74 2.37 -15.58
CA ASP A 98 7.68 3.34 -15.00
C ASP A 98 7.57 3.41 -13.48
N ILE A 99 6.34 3.30 -12.95
CA ILE A 99 6.03 3.40 -11.52
C ILE A 99 4.97 2.36 -11.16
N VAL A 100 5.15 1.67 -10.04
CA VAL A 100 4.14 0.83 -9.38
C VAL A 100 3.74 1.49 -8.07
N LEU A 101 2.44 1.67 -7.84
CA LEU A 101 1.88 2.15 -6.57
C LEU A 101 0.90 1.12 -6.01
N LEU A 102 1.16 0.63 -4.80
CA LEU A 102 0.32 -0.34 -4.13
C LEU A 102 -0.34 0.28 -2.89
N LYS A 103 -1.63 0.05 -2.71
CA LYS A 103 -2.31 0.28 -1.44
C LYS A 103 -2.50 -1.05 -0.75
N MET A 104 -1.85 -1.24 0.39
CA MET A 104 -2.02 -2.45 1.22
C MET A 104 -2.31 -2.06 2.67
N HIS A 105 -2.66 -3.03 3.51
CA HIS A 105 -2.81 -2.73 4.93
C HIS A 105 -1.45 -2.69 5.62
N GLY A 106 -0.59 -3.68 5.34
CA GLY A 106 0.67 -3.90 6.04
C GLY A 106 0.57 -4.90 7.19
N ALA A 107 -0.60 -5.50 7.43
CA ALA A 107 -0.80 -6.49 8.49
C ALA A 107 -1.65 -7.67 8.02
N MET A 108 -1.55 -8.00 6.73
CA MET A 108 -2.20 -9.17 6.19
C MET A 108 -1.33 -10.40 6.46
N VAL A 109 -1.92 -11.42 7.10
CA VAL A 109 -1.34 -12.75 7.24
C VAL A 109 -2.23 -13.74 6.51
N ALA A 110 -1.63 -14.60 5.69
CA ALA A 110 -2.30 -15.73 5.08
C ALA A 110 -1.66 -17.05 5.54
N TYR A 111 -2.34 -18.18 5.34
CA TYR A 111 -1.76 -19.47 5.69
C TYR A 111 -0.47 -19.74 4.90
N ASP A 112 0.64 -19.94 5.62
CA ASP A 112 2.04 -20.02 5.14
C ASP A 112 2.67 -18.70 4.64
N TYR A 113 2.04 -17.56 4.95
CA TYR A 113 2.53 -16.23 4.61
C TYR A 113 2.37 -15.26 5.80
N ASP A 114 3.43 -15.08 6.57
CA ASP A 114 3.46 -14.12 7.69
C ASP A 114 3.56 -12.66 7.23
N ASP A 115 4.07 -12.44 6.01
CA ASP A 115 4.31 -11.12 5.40
C ASP A 115 3.79 -11.11 3.95
N CYS A 116 2.48 -10.91 3.80
CA CYS A 116 1.82 -10.84 2.49
C CYS A 116 2.26 -9.63 1.66
N GLU A 117 2.51 -8.49 2.32
CA GLU A 117 2.97 -7.26 1.68
C GLU A 117 4.40 -7.41 1.14
N GLY A 118 5.31 -7.99 1.93
CA GLY A 118 6.67 -8.31 1.51
C GLY A 118 6.71 -9.32 0.37
N ASP A 119 5.92 -10.40 0.41
CA ASP A 119 5.84 -11.39 -0.69
C ASP A 119 5.38 -10.72 -2.00
N LEU A 120 4.35 -9.87 -1.96
CA LEU A 120 3.89 -9.16 -3.16
C LEU A 120 4.93 -8.17 -3.67
N LEU A 121 5.52 -7.35 -2.78
CA LEU A 121 6.53 -6.35 -3.18
C LEU A 121 7.78 -7.00 -3.79
N ALA A 122 8.25 -8.11 -3.23
CA ALA A 122 9.41 -8.83 -3.74
C ALA A 122 9.16 -9.36 -5.16
N ARG A 123 8.00 -9.97 -5.41
CA ARG A 123 7.61 -10.47 -6.73
C ARG A 123 7.38 -9.34 -7.73
N VAL A 124 6.77 -8.23 -7.30
CA VAL A 124 6.66 -7.02 -8.12
C VAL A 124 8.05 -6.58 -8.56
N ARG A 125 9.01 -6.47 -7.62
CA ARG A 125 10.40 -6.10 -7.91
C ARG A 125 11.08 -7.05 -8.90
N GLU A 126 10.86 -8.36 -8.78
CA GLU A 126 11.37 -9.35 -9.72
C GLU A 126 10.84 -9.14 -11.15
N ILE A 127 9.57 -8.78 -11.29
CA ILE A 127 8.94 -8.54 -12.60
C ILE A 127 9.43 -7.24 -13.24
N VAL A 128 9.47 -6.15 -12.48
CA VAL A 128 9.72 -4.81 -13.04
C VAL A 128 11.21 -4.43 -13.09
N GLY A 129 12.06 -5.18 -12.39
CA GLY A 129 13.49 -4.91 -12.30
C GLY A 129 13.85 -3.72 -11.40
N PRO A 130 15.14 -3.36 -11.31
CA PRO A 130 15.63 -2.38 -10.35
C PRO A 130 15.31 -0.92 -10.72
N ASP A 131 15.05 -0.62 -12.00
CA ASP A 131 14.93 0.76 -12.51
C ASP A 131 13.51 1.34 -12.33
N VAL A 132 12.51 0.49 -12.15
CA VAL A 132 11.11 0.91 -11.92
C VAL A 132 10.94 1.35 -10.47
N VAL A 133 10.26 2.48 -10.26
CA VAL A 133 9.97 2.98 -8.91
C VAL A 133 8.77 2.23 -8.34
N VAL A 134 8.95 1.59 -7.19
CA VAL A 134 7.88 0.87 -6.47
C VAL A 134 7.57 1.61 -5.18
N GLY A 135 6.36 2.14 -5.09
CA GLY A 135 5.80 2.80 -3.91
C GLY A 135 4.68 1.97 -3.28
N ILE A 136 4.58 2.02 -1.95
CA ILE A 136 3.48 1.41 -1.21
C ILE A 136 2.94 2.36 -0.15
N GLU A 137 1.62 2.47 -0.10
CA GLU A 137 0.87 3.11 0.98
C GLU A 137 0.36 2.03 1.94
N LEU A 138 0.55 2.26 3.24
CA LEU A 138 0.22 1.34 4.30
C LEU A 138 -0.60 1.99 5.41
N ASP A 139 -1.34 1.15 6.12
CA ASP A 139 -1.93 1.53 7.40
C ASP A 139 -0.84 1.75 8.46
N LEU A 140 -1.11 2.61 9.45
CA LEU A 140 -0.19 2.81 10.59
C LEU A 140 -0.13 1.60 11.53
N HIS A 141 -1.08 0.66 11.42
CA HIS A 141 -1.06 -0.62 12.11
C HIS A 141 -0.19 -1.68 11.38
N CYS A 142 0.53 -1.30 10.32
CA CYS A 142 1.37 -2.22 9.58
C CYS A 142 2.51 -2.84 10.41
N HIS A 143 2.95 -4.01 10.00
CA HIS A 143 4.18 -4.66 10.42
C HIS A 143 5.24 -4.42 9.34
N LEU A 144 6.11 -3.43 9.54
CA LEU A 144 7.20 -3.15 8.59
C LEU A 144 8.27 -4.24 8.64
N THR A 145 8.48 -4.92 7.52
CA THR A 145 9.51 -5.97 7.40
C THR A 145 10.72 -5.50 6.59
N GLU A 146 11.85 -6.18 6.80
CA GLU A 146 13.06 -5.95 6.01
C GLU A 146 12.85 -6.31 4.53
N LEU A 147 11.95 -7.26 4.22
CA LEU A 147 11.62 -7.63 2.85
C LEU A 147 10.91 -6.48 2.13
N MET A 148 9.94 -5.84 2.79
CA MET A 148 9.28 -4.63 2.28
C MET A 148 10.30 -3.51 2.04
N ARG A 149 11.17 -3.24 3.03
CA ARG A 149 12.21 -2.19 2.95
C ARG A 149 13.15 -2.39 1.75
N ARG A 150 13.52 -3.64 1.44
CA ARG A 150 14.44 -3.96 0.33
C ARG A 150 13.75 -3.98 -1.04
N SER A 151 12.44 -4.18 -1.07
CA SER A 151 11.70 -4.36 -2.33
C SER A 151 11.06 -3.05 -2.83
N ALA A 152 10.69 -2.14 -1.92
CA ALA A 152 10.13 -0.83 -2.25
C ALA A 152 11.22 0.27 -2.36
N ASN A 153 10.94 1.30 -3.16
CA ASN A 153 11.69 2.55 -3.15
C ASN A 153 11.10 3.54 -2.14
N VAL A 154 9.78 3.53 -1.95
CA VAL A 154 9.07 4.46 -1.07
C VAL A 154 8.00 3.69 -0.29
N ILE A 155 7.93 3.93 1.02
CA ILE A 155 6.88 3.42 1.90
C ILE A 155 6.31 4.64 2.63
N ILE A 156 5.01 4.89 2.49
CA ILE A 156 4.29 5.92 3.23
C ILE A 156 3.21 5.27 4.07
N THR A 157 3.18 5.55 5.37
CA THR A 157 2.13 5.08 6.27
C THR A 157 1.11 6.18 6.53
N TYR A 158 -0.11 5.81 6.91
CA TYR A 158 -1.01 6.73 7.59
C TYR A 158 -0.35 7.34 8.84
N LYS A 159 -0.80 8.53 9.21
CA LYS A 159 -0.32 9.27 10.38
C LYS A 159 -1.43 9.44 11.41
N GLU A 160 -2.69 9.18 11.05
CA GLU A 160 -3.86 9.38 11.90
C GLU A 160 -4.67 8.10 12.18
N TYR A 161 -5.16 7.97 13.42
CA TYR A 161 -6.13 6.97 13.87
C TYR A 161 -7.25 7.66 14.68
N PRO A 162 -8.47 7.85 14.15
CA PRO A 162 -9.01 7.24 12.91
C PRO A 162 -8.32 7.69 11.62
N HIS A 163 -8.35 6.82 10.60
CA HIS A 163 -7.68 7.02 9.31
C HIS A 163 -8.38 8.10 8.46
N THR A 164 -8.10 9.36 8.75
CA THR A 164 -8.65 10.52 8.04
C THR A 164 -7.73 11.02 6.93
N ASP A 165 -6.52 10.48 6.82
CA ASP A 165 -5.44 11.03 6.02
C ASP A 165 -5.02 10.16 4.82
N ILE A 166 -5.73 9.08 4.54
CA ILE A 166 -5.47 8.15 3.41
C ILE A 166 -5.24 8.92 2.10
N GLY A 167 -6.13 9.86 1.76
CA GLY A 167 -5.99 10.65 0.53
C GLY A 167 -4.71 11.49 0.53
N ALA A 168 -4.36 12.12 1.66
CA ALA A 168 -3.17 12.97 1.77
C ALA A 168 -1.87 12.15 1.68
N ARG A 169 -1.86 10.94 2.25
CA ARG A 169 -0.73 10.00 2.14
C ARG A 169 -0.58 9.44 0.73
N ALA A 170 -1.69 9.25 0.02
CA ALA A 170 -1.65 8.85 -1.38
C ALA A 170 -1.05 9.95 -2.28
N GLU A 171 -1.37 11.23 -2.02
CA GLU A 171 -0.76 12.37 -2.71
C GLU A 171 0.76 12.43 -2.46
N GLU A 172 1.16 12.23 -1.20
CA GLU A 172 2.56 12.20 -0.76
C GLU A 172 3.34 11.06 -1.44
N LEU A 173 2.81 9.83 -1.43
CA LEU A 173 3.45 8.68 -2.09
C LEU A 173 3.63 8.94 -3.59
N TYR A 174 2.60 9.44 -4.27
CA TYR A 174 2.67 9.76 -5.70
C TYR A 174 3.76 10.79 -5.99
N ALA A 175 3.78 11.89 -5.22
CA ALA A 175 4.74 12.97 -5.42
C ALA A 175 6.19 12.48 -5.27
N VAL A 176 6.49 11.71 -4.22
CA VAL A 176 7.84 11.17 -3.97
C VAL A 176 8.22 10.15 -5.04
N CYS A 177 7.30 9.24 -5.43
CA CYS A 177 7.59 8.25 -6.47
C CYS A 177 7.84 8.89 -7.83
N ARG A 178 7.05 9.91 -8.20
CA ARG A 178 7.22 10.67 -9.44
C ARG A 178 8.58 11.39 -9.44
N ALA A 179 8.92 12.07 -8.35
CA ALA A 179 10.20 12.74 -8.20
C ALA A 179 11.39 11.76 -8.27
N ALA A 180 11.27 10.59 -7.65
CA ALA A 180 12.27 9.53 -7.72
C ALA A 180 12.46 9.03 -9.16
N ARG A 181 11.36 8.84 -9.89
CA ARG A 181 11.41 8.35 -11.29
C ARG A 181 12.01 9.38 -12.24
N LEU A 182 11.82 10.67 -11.96
CA LEU A 182 12.45 11.79 -12.68
C LEU A 182 13.90 12.05 -12.24
N GLY A 183 14.39 11.37 -11.21
CA GLY A 183 15.75 11.52 -10.69
C GLY A 183 15.98 12.82 -9.90
N THR A 184 14.93 13.53 -9.50
CA THR A 184 15.05 14.76 -8.70
C THR A 184 15.21 14.49 -7.21
N VAL A 185 14.84 13.30 -6.75
CA VAL A 185 15.11 12.79 -5.40
C VAL A 185 15.59 11.35 -5.46
N LYS A 186 16.29 10.91 -4.41
CA LYS A 186 16.71 9.51 -4.23
C LYS A 186 16.25 9.05 -2.84
N PRO A 187 15.02 8.49 -2.72
CA PRO A 187 14.47 8.10 -1.42
C PRO A 187 15.34 7.04 -0.74
N VAL A 188 15.45 7.14 0.58
CA VAL A 188 16.12 6.15 1.44
C VAL A 188 15.17 5.78 2.56
N ILE A 189 14.94 4.49 2.76
CA ILE A 189 14.06 3.99 3.80
C ILE A 189 14.90 3.57 5.02
N ALA A 190 14.61 4.20 6.16
CA ALA A 190 15.13 3.83 7.47
C ALA A 190 13.97 3.61 8.44
N TYR A 191 14.08 2.60 9.30
CA TYR A 191 13.10 2.36 10.36
C TYR A 191 13.81 1.87 11.63
N HIS A 192 13.14 2.03 12.77
CA HIS A 192 13.60 1.51 14.05
C HIS A 192 12.45 0.81 14.76
N ASP A 193 12.65 -0.46 15.11
CA ASP A 193 11.72 -1.20 15.94
C ASP A 193 11.95 -0.85 17.42
N CYS A 194 11.00 -0.12 17.99
CA CYS A 194 11.00 0.27 19.41
C CYS A 194 10.75 -0.91 20.36
N ARG A 195 10.41 -2.10 19.85
CA ARG A 195 10.09 -3.32 20.60
C ARG A 195 9.01 -3.10 21.66
N SER A 196 7.96 -2.39 21.25
CA SER A 196 6.85 -2.00 22.12
C SER A 196 5.50 -2.26 21.44
N ILE A 197 4.52 -2.72 22.21
CA ILE A 197 3.13 -2.85 21.77
C ILE A 197 2.27 -1.97 22.68
N SER A 198 1.46 -1.10 22.09
CA SER A 198 0.56 -0.20 22.82
C SER A 198 -0.56 0.29 21.90
N MET A 199 -1.55 0.95 22.49
CA MET A 199 -2.59 1.67 21.75
C MET A 199 -2.20 3.14 21.61
N TRP A 200 -1.89 3.57 20.39
CA TRP A 200 -1.45 4.93 20.10
C TRP A 200 -2.58 5.76 19.49
N ARG A 201 -3.40 6.40 20.33
CA ARG A 201 -4.51 7.24 19.85
C ARG A 201 -4.01 8.61 19.42
N THR A 202 -3.85 8.81 18.11
CA THR A 202 -3.32 10.04 17.49
C THR A 202 -4.07 11.34 17.84
N PRO A 203 -5.39 11.34 18.15
CA PRO A 203 -6.08 12.59 18.50
C PRO A 203 -5.80 13.07 19.94
N THR A 204 -5.09 12.28 20.75
CA THR A 204 -4.88 12.53 22.18
C THR A 204 -3.40 12.65 22.55
N GLU A 205 -3.09 13.48 23.54
CA GLU A 205 -1.72 13.56 24.06
C GLU A 205 -1.30 12.26 24.78
N PRO A 206 -0.02 11.86 24.71
CA PRO A 206 1.10 12.56 24.05
C PRO A 206 1.25 12.28 22.54
N VAL A 207 0.41 11.41 21.96
CA VAL A 207 0.56 10.95 20.56
C VAL A 207 0.24 12.08 19.57
N LYS A 208 -0.72 12.95 19.90
CA LYS A 208 -1.03 14.13 19.08
C LYS A 208 0.19 15.02 18.88
N GLY A 209 0.88 15.41 19.95
CA GLY A 209 2.11 16.18 19.86
C GLY A 209 3.23 15.44 19.11
N PHE A 210 3.31 14.12 19.25
CA PHE A 210 4.25 13.29 18.49
C PHE A 210 3.98 13.33 16.97
N VAL A 211 2.72 13.14 16.55
CA VAL A 211 2.34 13.20 15.12
C VAL A 211 2.59 14.59 14.54
N ALA A 212 2.23 15.66 15.26
CA ALA A 212 2.49 17.03 14.84
C ALA A 212 4.00 17.30 14.66
N ARG A 213 4.83 16.81 15.59
CA ARG A 213 6.29 16.93 15.49
C ARG A 213 6.84 16.14 14.31
N MET A 214 6.36 14.90 14.09
CA MET A 214 6.76 14.07 12.95
C MET A 214 6.46 14.79 11.63
N GLN A 215 5.24 15.32 11.47
CA GLN A 215 4.84 16.07 10.28
C GLN A 215 5.65 17.35 10.07
N ALA A 216 6.00 18.07 11.14
CA ALA A 216 6.80 19.28 11.06
C ALA A 216 8.26 19.05 10.59
N LEU A 217 8.73 17.81 10.59
CA LEU A 217 10.05 17.44 10.06
C LEU A 217 10.03 17.12 8.56
N GLU A 218 8.85 16.93 7.97
CA GLU A 218 8.72 16.55 6.55
C GLU A 218 9.11 17.71 5.62
N GLY A 219 9.86 17.41 4.56
CA GLY A 219 10.32 18.41 3.59
C GLY A 219 11.49 19.29 4.08
N HIS A 220 12.06 18.97 5.25
CA HIS A 220 13.21 19.67 5.82
C HIS A 220 14.42 18.71 5.93
N ASP A 221 15.58 19.13 5.42
CA ASP A 221 16.86 18.40 5.52
C ASP A 221 16.91 16.97 4.94
N GLY A 222 15.89 16.54 4.19
CA GLY A 222 15.83 15.26 3.49
C GLY A 222 14.50 14.56 3.67
#